data_AF-A0AAW5N2R7-F1
#
_entry.id   AF-A0AAW5N2R7-F1
#
_cell.length_a   1.000
_cell.length_b   1.000
_cell.length_c   1.000
_cell.angle_alpha   90.00
_cell.angle_beta   90.00
_cell.angle_gamma   90.00
#
_symmetry.space_group_name_H-M   'P 1'
#
loop_
_entity.id
_entity.type
_entity.pdbx_description
1 polymer ?
#
loop_
_entity_poly.entity_id
_entity_poly.type
_entity_poly.pdbx_seq_one_letter_code
_entity_poly.pdbx_strand_id
1 'polypeptide(L)' 'NIGMLNCWEHLQPLTKYALYAQHEQIHIGAWPSFSIYPGVATALGAEVNTAASRVYAAEGQCFVLAPCAVVSPEMHAAL' A
#
# COMPACT_ATOMS: atom_id res chain seq x y z
N ASN A 1 -17.60 6.49 -4.34
CA ASN A 1 -16.43 7.40 -4.36
C ASN A 1 -15.14 6.61 -4.36
N ILE A 2 -14.14 7.04 -5.15
CA ILE A 2 -12.83 6.36 -5.28
C ILE A 2 -11.74 7.29 -4.75
N GLY A 3 -10.94 6.81 -3.81
CA GLY A 3 -9.70 7.46 -3.36
C GLY A 3 -8.46 6.68 -3.80
N MET A 4 -7.32 7.37 -3.84
CA MET A 4 -6.05 6.78 -4.26
C MET A 4 -4.90 7.38 -3.48
N LEU A 5 -3.95 6.55 -3.09
CA LEU A 5 -2.67 6.96 -2.50
C LEU A 5 -1.53 6.12 -3.03
N ASN A 6 -0.34 6.69 -3.02
CA ASN A 6 0.88 6.09 -3.51
C ASN A 6 1.83 5.77 -2.35
N CYS A 7 2.10 4.48 -2.17
CA CYS A 7 3.14 3.95 -1.29
C CYS A 7 3.09 4.57 0.12
N TRP A 8 4.09 5.37 0.49
CA TRP A 8 4.23 5.94 1.84
C TRP A 8 3.19 7.00 2.22
N GLU A 9 2.37 7.48 1.27
CA GLU A 9 1.23 8.34 1.58
C GLU A 9 0.23 7.64 2.53
N HIS A 10 0.17 6.31 2.54
CA HIS A 10 -0.67 5.53 3.47
C HIS A 10 -0.22 5.62 4.93
N LEU A 11 0.99 6.13 5.21
CA LEU A 11 1.48 6.34 6.57
C LEU A 11 1.26 7.78 7.04
N GLN A 12 0.75 8.66 6.19
CA GLN A 12 0.48 10.07 6.50
C GLN A 12 -0.96 10.22 7.02
N PRO A 13 -1.17 10.50 8.33
CA PRO A 13 -2.52 10.50 8.90
C PRO A 13 -3.43 11.55 8.26
N LEU A 14 -2.90 12.73 7.94
CA LEU A 14 -3.68 13.82 7.36
C LEU A 14 -4.27 13.42 6.00
N THR A 15 -3.49 12.74 5.17
CA THR A 15 -3.90 12.33 3.83
C THR A 15 -5.00 11.27 3.90
N LYS A 16 -4.86 10.28 4.78
CA LYS A 16 -5.90 9.27 5.02
C LYS A 16 -7.20 9.90 5.51
N TYR A 17 -7.13 10.74 6.55
CA TYR A 17 -8.32 11.37 7.11
C TYR A 17 -9.03 12.31 6.14
N ALA A 18 -8.31 12.96 5.23
CA ALA A 18 -8.91 13.76 4.17
C ALA A 18 -9.77 12.91 3.21
N LEU A 19 -9.35 11.67 2.90
CA LEU A 19 -10.10 10.74 2.06
C LEU A 19 -11.26 10.08 2.82
N TYR A 20 -11.05 9.70 4.09
CA TYR A 20 -12.11 9.16 4.95
C TYR A 20 -13.25 10.17 5.14
N ALA A 21 -12.92 11.45 5.33
CA ALA A 21 -13.91 12.53 5.47
C ALA A 21 -14.74 12.75 4.21
N GLN A 22 -14.26 12.29 3.05
CA GLN A 22 -15.00 12.31 1.77
C GLN A 22 -15.83 11.04 1.55
N HIS A 23 -15.91 10.16 2.56
CA HIS A 23 -16.66 8.91 2.53
C HIS A 23 -16.33 8.06 1.30
N GLU A 24 -15.03 7.89 1.03
CA GLU A 24 -14.60 6.97 -0.02
C GLU A 24 -15.12 5.55 0.24
N GLN A 25 -15.44 4.84 -0.84
CA GLN A 25 -15.98 3.47 -0.76
C GLN A 25 -14.99 2.44 -1.29
N ILE A 26 -14.15 2.87 -2.24
CA ILE A 26 -13.07 2.08 -2.82
C ILE A 26 -11.81 2.91 -2.74
N HIS A 27 -10.75 2.33 -2.20
CA HIS A 27 -9.43 2.94 -2.14
C HIS A 27 -8.44 2.12 -2.97
N ILE A 28 -7.60 2.81 -3.74
CA ILE A 28 -6.54 2.19 -4.54
C ILE A 28 -5.18 2.59 -3.97
N GLY A 29 -4.47 1.62 -3.39
CA GLY A 29 -3.12 1.79 -2.90
C GLY A 29 -2.09 1.32 -3.92
N ALA A 30 -1.36 2.25 -4.54
CA ALA A 30 -0.28 1.90 -5.45
C ALA A 30 0.99 1.55 -4.67
N TRP A 31 1.47 0.31 -4.78
CA TRP A 31 2.69 -0.15 -4.11
C TRP A 31 3.82 -0.48 -5.10
N PRO A 32 5.10 -0.31 -4.69
CA PRO A 32 6.23 -0.65 -5.55
C PRO A 32 6.38 -2.17 -5.73
N SER A 33 7.32 -2.58 -6.60
CA SER A 33 7.83 -3.95 -6.60
C SER A 33 8.48 -4.25 -5.25
N PHE A 34 8.06 -5.33 -4.61
CA PHE A 34 8.62 -5.77 -3.34
C PHE A 34 9.86 -6.66 -3.48
N SER A 35 10.44 -6.75 -4.68
CA SER A 35 11.53 -7.70 -4.98
C SER A 35 12.90 -7.25 -4.46
N ILE A 36 13.12 -5.94 -4.26
CA ILE A 36 14.46 -5.37 -3.98
C ILE A 36 14.75 -5.06 -2.51
N TYR A 37 13.74 -5.20 -1.63
CA TYR A 37 13.83 -4.84 -0.21
C TYR A 37 13.99 -6.01 0.80
N PRO A 38 13.77 -7.30 0.45
CA PRO A 38 14.10 -8.41 1.35
C PRO A 38 15.54 -8.33 1.88
N GLY A 39 15.72 -8.42 3.19
CA GLY A 39 17.03 -8.35 3.84
C GLY A 39 17.67 -6.96 3.92
N VAL A 40 17.15 -5.97 3.17
CA VAL A 40 17.69 -4.59 3.14
C VAL A 40 16.85 -3.65 4.02
N ALA A 41 15.52 -3.67 3.85
CA ALA A 41 14.63 -2.74 4.54
C ALA A 41 13.24 -3.34 4.74
N THR A 42 12.98 -3.93 5.91
CA THR A 42 11.68 -4.52 6.26
C THR A 42 10.53 -3.52 6.12
N ALA A 43 10.75 -2.25 6.44
CA ALA A 43 9.76 -1.18 6.31
C ALA A 43 9.27 -0.95 4.86
N LEU A 44 10.03 -1.38 3.86
CA LEU A 44 9.69 -1.27 2.44
C LEU A 44 9.28 -2.62 1.84
N GLY A 45 9.23 -3.70 2.64
CA GLY A 45 8.88 -5.04 2.20
C GLY A 45 7.38 -5.30 2.09
N ALA A 46 7.00 -6.36 1.37
CA ALA A 46 5.60 -6.70 1.10
C ALA A 46 4.73 -6.81 2.37
N GLU A 47 5.29 -7.32 3.46
CA GLU A 47 4.58 -7.51 4.73
C GLU A 47 4.05 -6.17 5.29
N VAL A 48 4.93 -5.19 5.45
CA VAL A 48 4.58 -3.88 6.04
C VAL A 48 3.60 -3.12 5.13
N ASN A 49 3.82 -3.14 3.82
CA ASN A 49 2.94 -2.45 2.86
C ASN A 49 1.55 -3.13 2.76
N THR A 50 1.49 -4.46 2.89
CA THR A 50 0.22 -5.20 3.00
C THR A 50 -0.49 -4.86 4.31
N ALA A 51 0.23 -4.76 5.41
CA ALA A 51 -0.33 -4.36 6.70
C ALA A 51 -0.90 -2.93 6.65
N ALA A 52 -0.20 -1.99 6.03
CA ALA A 52 -0.69 -0.62 5.82
C ALA A 52 -2.00 -0.60 5.03
N SER A 53 -2.11 -1.42 3.98
CA SER A 53 -3.35 -1.56 3.19
C SER A 53 -4.52 -2.10 4.01
N ARG A 54 -4.27 -3.10 4.88
CA ARG A 54 -5.29 -3.67 5.77
C ARG A 54 -5.75 -2.68 6.84
N VAL A 55 -4.82 -1.92 7.41
CA VAL A 55 -5.13 -0.85 8.37
C VAL A 55 -5.99 0.21 7.72
N TYR A 56 -5.65 0.64 6.50
CA TYR A 56 -6.44 1.60 5.74
C TYR A 56 -7.88 1.13 5.55
N ALA A 57 -8.09 -0.13 5.14
CA ALA A 57 -9.42 -0.72 4.97
C ALA A 57 -10.22 -0.71 6.28
N ALA A 58 -9.58 -1.05 7.39
CA ALA A 58 -10.22 -1.11 8.70
C ALA A 58 -10.60 0.28 9.23
N GLU A 59 -9.69 1.24 9.14
CA GLU A 59 -9.91 2.61 9.61
C GLU A 59 -10.92 3.39 8.74
N GLY A 60 -10.77 3.30 7.41
CA GLY A 60 -11.62 4.02 6.45
C GLY A 60 -12.96 3.34 6.15
N GLN A 61 -13.16 2.11 6.63
CA GLN A 61 -14.33 1.27 6.36
C GLN A 61 -14.68 1.16 4.87
N CYS A 62 -13.65 1.04 4.02
CA CYS A 62 -13.76 1.00 2.57
C CYS A 62 -13.10 -0.27 1.99
N PHE A 63 -13.43 -0.61 0.75
CA PHE A 63 -12.75 -1.68 0.02
C PHE A 63 -11.38 -1.19 -0.45
N VAL A 64 -10.31 -1.96 -0.22
CA VAL A 64 -8.95 -1.60 -0.64
C VAL A 64 -8.46 -2.52 -1.76
N LEU A 65 -8.03 -1.92 -2.86
CA LEU A 65 -7.25 -2.57 -3.92
C LEU A 65 -5.78 -2.15 -3.77
N ALA A 66 -4.89 -3.11 -3.56
CA ALA A 66 -3.47 -2.86 -3.29
C ALA A 66 -2.57 -3.52 -4.35
N PRO A 67 -2.62 -3.10 -5.63
CA PRO A 67 -1.75 -3.64 -6.66
C PRO A 67 -0.28 -3.30 -6.42
N CYS A 68 0.60 -4.18 -6.90
CA CYS A 68 2.02 -3.92 -7.08
C CYS A 68 2.44 -4.30 -8.51
N ALA A 69 3.64 -3.89 -8.92
CA ALA A 69 4.21 -4.34 -10.18
C ALA A 69 4.41 -5.87 -10.18
N VAL A 70 4.38 -6.47 -11.37
CA VAL A 70 4.71 -7.90 -11.53
C VAL A 70 6.13 -8.15 -11.03
N VAL A 71 6.30 -9.19 -10.22
CA VAL A 71 7.59 -9.64 -9.72
C VAL A 71 7.91 -11.01 -10.31
N SER A 72 9.08 -11.15 -10.91
CA SER A 72 9.56 -12.41 -11.47
C SER A 72 10.57 -13.11 -10.55
N PRO A 73 10.81 -14.42 -10.72
CA PRO A 73 11.87 -15.13 -10.00
C PRO A 73 13.26 -14.51 -10.21
N GLU A 74 13.56 -14.01 -11.41
CA GLU A 74 14.83 -13.36 -11.73
C GLU A 74 15.02 -12.06 -10.94
N MET A 75 13.93 -11.30 -10.72
CA MET A 75 13.97 -10.09 -9.90
C MET A 75 14.23 -10.38 -8.42
N HIS A 76 13.81 -11.54 -7.93
CA HIS A 76 14.15 -12.00 -6.58
C HIS A 76 15.59 -12.50 -6.47
N ALA A 77 16.12 -13.12 -7.52
CA ALA A 77 17.49 -13.65 -7.56
C ALA A 77 18.56 -12.58 -7.78
N ALA A 78 18.17 -11.36 -8.17
CA ALA A 78 19.08 -10.23 -8.40
C ALA A 78 19.56 -9.54 -7.10
N LEU A 79 19.14 -10.02 -5.93
CA LEU A 79 19.58 -9.58 -4.60
C LEU A 79 20.73 -10.43 -4.08
#